data_AF-A0A1V2AWA1-F1
#
_entry.id   AF-A0A1V2AWA1-F1
#
_cell.length_a   1.000
_cell.length_b   1.000
_cell.length_c   1.000
_cell.angle_alpha   90.00
_cell.angle_beta   90.00
_cell.angle_gamma   90.00
#
_symmetry.space_group_name_H-M   'P 1'
#
loop_
_entity.id
_entity.type
_entity.pdbx_description
1 polymer ?
#
loop_
_entity_poly.entity_id
_entity_poly.type
_entity_poly.pdbx_seq_one_letter_code
_entity_poly.pdbx_strand_id
1 'polypeptide(L)'
;MSQAGSRRHNTEQRLKVFMYYIGEELYSLRKSQKKSIKAVAKDTKMSSRIISQIERGIYENFYVSRLLRLCKYYKVDIVEMLGRAEDKDRNNTI
;
A
#
# COMPACT_ATOMS: atom_id res chain seq x y z
N MET A 1 -13.96 -30.56 12.96
CA MET A 1 -13.44 -29.76 11.83
C MET A 1 -13.27 -28.32 12.30
N SER A 2 -12.04 -27.80 12.31
CA SER A 2 -11.66 -26.60 13.06
C SER A 2 -11.98 -25.30 12.31
N GLN A 3 -13.06 -24.61 12.71
CA GLN A 3 -13.45 -23.28 12.20
C GLN A 3 -12.33 -22.22 12.28
N ALA A 4 -11.32 -22.41 13.16
CA ALA A 4 -10.19 -21.51 13.32
C ALA A 4 -9.25 -21.44 12.10
N GLY A 5 -9.09 -22.55 11.34
CA GLY A 5 -8.24 -22.56 10.15
C GLY A 5 -8.82 -21.76 8.99
N SER A 6 -10.14 -21.86 8.79
CA SER A 6 -10.87 -21.12 7.76
C SER A 6 -10.89 -19.60 8.02
N ARG A 7 -11.06 -19.18 9.28
CA ARG A 7 -11.03 -17.74 9.65
C ARG A 7 -9.66 -17.09 9.44
N ARG A 8 -8.56 -17.78 9.79
CA ARG A 8 -7.19 -17.25 9.59
C ARG A 8 -6.84 -17.05 8.12
N HIS A 9 -7.21 -18.00 7.26
CA HIS A 9 -6.96 -17.91 5.82
C HIS A 9 -7.71 -16.73 5.18
N ASN A 10 -8.93 -16.46 5.63
CA ASN A 10 -9.71 -15.30 5.20
C ASN A 10 -9.03 -13.98 5.61
N THR A 11 -8.58 -13.86 6.87
CA THR A 11 -7.90 -12.63 7.34
C THR A 11 -6.63 -12.32 6.54
N GLU A 12 -5.79 -13.32 6.26
CA GLU A 12 -4.57 -13.11 5.49
C GLU A 12 -4.89 -12.67 4.05
N GLN A 13 -5.89 -13.29 3.42
CA GLN A 13 -6.32 -12.92 2.08
C GLN A 13 -6.87 -11.49 2.04
N ARG A 14 -7.72 -11.12 3.00
CA ARG A 14 -8.23 -9.74 3.12
C ARG A 14 -7.11 -8.73 3.34
N LEU A 15 -6.11 -9.08 4.15
CA LEU A 15 -4.95 -8.21 4.37
C LEU A 15 -4.15 -8.03 3.08
N LYS A 16 -3.91 -9.09 2.30
CA LYS A 16 -3.23 -8.99 0.99
C LYS A 16 -3.98 -8.07 0.03
N VAL A 17 -5.30 -8.21 -0.05
CA VAL A 17 -6.15 -7.36 -0.90
C VAL A 17 -6.10 -5.90 -0.43
N PHE A 18 -6.24 -5.64 0.86
CA PHE A 18 -6.13 -4.28 1.40
C PHE A 18 -4.76 -3.64 1.09
N MET A 19 -3.67 -4.41 1.26
CA MET A 19 -2.31 -3.94 0.96
C MET A 19 -2.10 -3.66 -0.53
N TYR A 20 -2.77 -4.41 -1.41
CA TYR A 20 -2.83 -4.12 -2.84
C TYR A 20 -3.41 -2.73 -3.09
N TYR A 21 -4.56 -2.39 -2.48
CA TYR A 21 -5.17 -1.08 -2.68
C TYR A 21 -4.34 0.07 -2.12
N ILE A 22 -3.65 -0.12 -0.98
CA ILE A 22 -2.69 0.89 -0.50
C ILE A 22 -1.56 1.10 -1.52
N GLY A 23 -1.04 0.02 -2.10
CA GLY A 23 -0.03 0.07 -3.16
C GLY A 23 -0.50 0.84 -4.39
N GLU A 24 -1.71 0.56 -4.87
CA GLU A 24 -2.31 1.26 -6.01
C GLU A 24 -2.53 2.74 -5.75
N GLU A 25 -2.96 3.12 -4.53
CA GLU A 25 -3.08 4.51 -4.15
C GLU A 25 -1.71 5.21 -4.18
N LEU A 26 -0.66 4.57 -3.68
CA LEU A 26 0.70 5.14 -3.70
C LEU A 26 1.22 5.30 -5.14
N TYR A 27 0.94 4.33 -6.00
CA TYR A 27 1.26 4.40 -7.42
C TYR A 27 0.54 5.58 -8.09
N SER A 28 -0.76 5.71 -7.82
CA SER A 28 -1.62 6.79 -8.35
C SER A 28 -1.14 8.16 -7.89
N LEU A 29 -0.77 8.30 -6.62
CA LEU A 29 -0.16 9.52 -6.07
C LEU A 29 1.16 9.85 -6.76
N ARG A 30 2.05 8.87 -6.95
CA ARG A 30 3.32 9.08 -7.64
C ARG A 30 3.12 9.59 -9.07
N LYS A 31 2.17 8.99 -9.79
CA LYS A 31 1.87 9.32 -11.19
C LYS A 31 1.18 10.67 -11.35
N SER A 32 0.20 10.99 -10.50
CA SER A 32 -0.47 12.29 -10.52
C SER A 32 0.51 13.44 -10.24
N GLN A 33 1.49 13.22 -9.37
CA GLN A 33 2.57 14.19 -9.10
C GLN A 33 3.73 14.15 -10.13
N LYS A 34 3.59 13.37 -11.21
CA LYS A 34 4.58 13.20 -12.29
C LYS A 34 5.97 12.81 -11.79
N LYS A 35 6.06 12.02 -10.71
CA LYS A 35 7.33 11.58 -10.11
C LYS A 35 7.79 10.25 -10.71
N SER A 36 9.08 10.15 -11.02
CA SER A 36 9.71 8.88 -11.36
C SER A 36 10.05 8.10 -10.07
N ILE A 37 10.09 6.77 -10.14
CA ILE A 37 10.50 5.95 -8.99
C ILE A 37 11.91 6.35 -8.51
N LYS A 38 12.82 6.69 -9.45
CA LYS A 38 14.18 7.15 -9.12
C LYS A 38 14.18 8.45 -8.29
N ALA A 39 13.29 9.40 -8.61
CA ALA A 39 13.16 10.64 -7.85
C ALA A 39 12.66 10.36 -6.42
N VAL A 40 11.60 9.54 -6.30
CA VAL A 40 11.06 9.15 -4.99
C VAL A 40 12.12 8.41 -4.17
N ALA A 41 12.85 7.49 -4.78
CA ALA A 41 13.94 6.74 -4.14
C ALA A 41 15.00 7.66 -3.54
N LYS A 42 15.45 8.64 -4.32
CA LYS A 42 16.44 9.64 -3.88
C LYS A 42 15.94 10.44 -2.68
N ASP A 43 14.73 11.00 -2.78
CA ASP A 43 14.20 11.92 -1.77
C ASP A 43 13.78 11.19 -0.48
N THR A 44 13.32 9.95 -0.58
CA THR A 44 12.90 9.13 0.57
C THR A 44 14.01 8.27 1.16
N LYS A 45 15.21 8.26 0.55
CA LYS A 45 16.32 7.36 0.92
C LYS A 45 15.89 5.89 0.95
N MET A 46 15.03 5.50 0.00
CA MET A 46 14.55 4.13 -0.19
C MET A 46 15.08 3.61 -1.53
N SER A 47 15.23 2.29 -1.67
CA SER A 47 15.58 1.73 -2.97
C SER A 47 14.37 1.79 -3.92
N SER A 48 14.64 2.00 -5.21
CA SER A 48 13.61 1.92 -6.26
C SER A 48 12.85 0.60 -6.23
N ARG A 49 13.55 -0.50 -5.90
CA ARG A 49 12.95 -1.83 -5.74
C ARG A 49 11.91 -1.86 -4.63
N ILE A 50 12.23 -1.35 -3.45
CA ILE A 50 11.30 -1.32 -2.32
C ILE A 50 10.07 -0.49 -2.66
N ILE A 51 10.24 0.68 -3.28
CA ILE A 51 9.11 1.52 -3.70
C ILE A 51 8.23 0.77 -4.70
N SER A 52 8.83 0.12 -5.70
CA SER A 52 8.08 -0.68 -6.68
C SER A 52 7.33 -1.86 -6.03
N GLN A 53 7.92 -2.52 -5.04
CA GLN A 53 7.26 -3.62 -4.33
C GLN A 53 6.08 -3.13 -3.48
N ILE A 54 6.24 -1.98 -2.82
CA ILE A 54 5.17 -1.34 -2.05
C ILE A 54 4.01 -0.92 -2.97
N GLU A 55 4.31 -0.27 -4.10
CA GLU A 55 3.30 0.14 -5.09
C GLU A 55 2.56 -1.05 -5.72
N ARG A 56 3.14 -2.25 -5.66
CA ARG A 56 2.49 -3.50 -6.11
C ARG A 56 1.75 -4.23 -4.99
N GLY A 57 1.72 -3.68 -3.77
CA GLY A 57 1.07 -4.30 -2.61
C GLY A 57 1.76 -5.58 -2.10
N ILE A 58 3.06 -5.76 -2.36
CA ILE A 58 3.78 -6.96 -1.92
C ILE A 58 3.98 -6.91 -0.39
N TYR A 59 3.13 -7.67 0.31
CA TYR A 59 2.97 -7.68 1.77
C TYR A 59 4.28 -7.84 2.55
N GLU A 60 5.17 -8.73 2.11
CA GLU A 60 6.44 -9.06 2.79
C GLU A 60 7.37 -7.85 2.96
N ASN A 61 7.18 -6.79 2.18
CA ASN A 61 8.02 -5.59 2.21
C ASN A 61 7.27 -4.33 2.70
N PHE A 62 6.04 -4.52 3.18
CA PHE A 62 5.16 -3.46 3.60
C PHE A 62 5.35 -3.14 5.08
N TYR A 63 6.28 -2.23 5.37
CA TYR A 63 6.50 -1.70 6.72
C TYR A 63 5.78 -0.37 6.90
N VAL A 64 5.06 -0.21 8.01
CA VAL A 64 4.34 1.04 8.35
C VAL A 64 5.25 2.27 8.31
N SER A 65 6.51 2.13 8.73
CA SER A 65 7.50 3.21 8.67
C SER A 65 7.82 3.68 7.24
N ARG A 66 7.77 2.77 6.25
CA ARG A 66 7.94 3.09 4.83
C ARG A 66 6.70 3.78 4.28
N LEU A 67 5.51 3.30 4.66
CA LEU A 67 4.24 3.95 4.33
C LEU A 67 4.21 5.39 4.82
N LEU A 68 4.48 5.61 6.12
CA LEU A 68 4.55 6.96 6.72
C LEU A 68 5.52 7.87 5.99
N ARG A 69 6.68 7.35 5.59
CA ARG A 69 7.67 8.12 4.83
C ARG A 69 7.15 8.53 3.45
N LEU A 70 6.48 7.62 2.75
CA LEU A 70 5.88 7.90 1.44
C LEU A 70 4.70 8.88 1.57
N CYS A 71 3.84 8.74 2.59
CA CYS A 71 2.77 9.68 2.89
C CYS A 71 3.32 11.10 3.12
N LYS A 72 4.36 11.22 3.96
CA LYS A 72 5.05 12.49 4.18
C LYS A 72 5.64 13.07 2.89
N TYR A 73 6.25 12.23 2.05
CA TYR A 73 6.81 12.64 0.77
C TYR A 73 5.75 13.20 -0.18
N TYR A 74 4.62 12.50 -0.30
CA TYR A 74 3.50 12.90 -1.15
C TYR A 74 2.59 13.97 -0.53
N LYS A 75 2.85 14.38 0.72
CA LYS A 75 2.04 15.33 1.50
C LYS A 75 0.58 14.89 1.64
N VAL A 76 0.36 13.59 1.88
CA VAL A 76 -0.95 13.03 2.18
C VAL A 76 -0.98 12.55 3.63
N ASP A 77 -2.12 12.73 4.28
CA ASP A 77 -2.34 12.16 5.61
C ASP A 77 -2.48 10.63 5.51
N ILE A 78 -1.94 9.90 6.50
CA ILE A 78 -1.98 8.43 6.46
C ILE A 78 -3.38 7.89 6.72
N VAL A 79 -4.21 8.55 7.54
CA VAL A 79 -5.59 8.12 7.80
C VAL A 79 -6.43 8.31 6.54
N GLU A 80 -6.26 9.46 5.87
CA GLU A 80 -6.89 9.71 4.57
C GLU A 80 -6.50 8.64 3.54
N MET A 81 -5.21 8.30 3.47
CA MET A 81 -4.70 7.28 2.56
C MET A 81 -5.30 5.89 2.81
N LEU A 82 -5.42 5.51 4.08
CA LEU A 82 -6.03 4.24 4.48
C LEU A 82 -7.53 4.22 4.15
N GLY A 83 -8.23 5.33 4.37
CA GLY A 83 -9.64 5.46 4.02
C GLY A 83 -9.90 5.25 2.53
N ARG A 84 -9.09 5.86 1.65
CA ARG A 84 -9.20 5.65 0.19
C ARG A 84 -8.97 4.19 -0.21
N ALA A 85 -8.00 3.53 0.40
CA ALA A 85 -7.74 2.11 0.15
C ALA A 85 -8.90 1.22 0.64
N GLU A 86 -9.51 1.57 1.78
CA GLU A 86 -10.66 0.86 2.34
C GLU A 86 -11.91 1.02 1.46
N ASP A 87 -12.16 2.23 0.95
CA ASP A 87 -13.27 2.49 0.03
C ASP A 87 -13.12 1.66 -1.25
N LYS A 88 -11.91 1.53 -1.79
CA LYS A 88 -11.62 0.65 -2.93
C LYS A 88 -11.82 -0.83 -2.60
N ASP A 89 -11.37 -1.28 -1.44
CA ASP A 89 -11.59 -2.65 -0.97
C ASP A 89 -13.07 -2.99 -0.90
N ARG A 90 -13.87 -2.11 -0.29
CA ARG A 90 -15.33 -2.27 -0.20
C ARG A 90 -16.02 -2.28 -1.56
N ASN A 91 -15.62 -1.40 -2.48
CA ASN A 91 -16.28 -1.25 -3.78
C ASN A 91 -15.90 -2.35 -4.79
N ASN A 92 -14.79 -3.06 -4.59
CA ASN A 92 -14.37 -4.19 -5.42
C ASN A 92 -14.74 -5.57 -4.82
N THR A 93 -15.39 -5.59 -3.66
CA THR A 93 -15.96 -6.82 -3.09
C THR A 93 -17.36 -7.03 -3.67
N ILE A 94 -17.44 -7.47 -4.94
CA ILE A 94 -18.65 -8.06 -5.55
C ILE A 94 -18.47 -9.57 -5.58
#